data_AF-A0A948S4C9-F1
#
_entry.id   AF-A0A948S4C9-F1
#
_cell.length_a   1.000
_cell.length_b   1.000
_cell.length_c   1.000
_cell.angle_alpha   90.00
_cell.angle_beta   90.00
_cell.angle_gamma   90.00
#
_symmetry.space_group_name_H-M   'P 1'
#
loop_
_entity.id
_entity.type
_entity.pdbx_description
1 polymer ?
#
loop_
_entity_poly.entity_id
_entity_poly.type
_entity_poly.pdbx_seq_one_letter_code
_entity_poly.pdbx_strand_id
1 'polypeptide(L)'
;MIFQDIVFYFLAAILLLAGLRVITARNPVHAALYLVLAFFTAAGIWLLLEAEFLAIALVLVYVGAVMVLFLFVVMMLDINL
;
A
#
# COMPACT_ATOMS: atom_id res chain seq x y z
N MET A 1 -0.33 15.97 22.38
CA MET A 1 -0.59 15.65 20.97
C MET A 1 0.29 16.55 20.12
N ILE A 2 1.50 16.12 19.76
CA ILE A 2 2.58 17.08 19.44
C ILE A 2 2.85 17.30 17.94
N PHE A 3 2.86 16.26 17.09
CA PHE A 3 2.89 16.38 15.61
C PHE A 3 2.84 14.97 15.03
N GLN A 4 3.67 14.09 15.58
CA GLN A 4 3.74 12.67 15.24
C GLN A 4 2.38 11.97 15.33
N ASP A 5 1.58 12.25 16.36
CA ASP A 5 0.22 11.69 16.50
C ASP A 5 -0.70 12.10 15.34
N ILE A 6 -0.61 13.36 14.90
CA ILE A 6 -1.43 13.88 13.79
C ILE A 6 -1.05 13.17 12.49
N VAL A 7 0.25 13.04 12.22
CA VAL A 7 0.77 12.33 11.04
C VAL A 7 0.38 10.86 11.10
N PHE A 8 0.46 10.22 12.27
CA PHE A 8 0.04 8.84 12.47
C PHE A 8 -1.44 8.65 12.14
N TYR A 9 -2.34 9.45 12.71
CA TYR A 9 -3.77 9.33 12.43
C TYR A 9 -4.12 9.62 10.97
N PHE A 10 -3.42 10.57 10.34
CA PHE A 10 -3.58 10.85 8.91
C PHE A 10 -3.17 9.65 8.04
N LEU A 11 -1.98 9.08 8.27
CA LEU A 11 -1.50 7.91 7.54
C LEU A 11 -2.36 6.66 7.82
N ALA A 12 -2.82 6.48 9.06
CA ALA A 12 -3.70 5.38 9.45
C ALA A 12 -5.06 5.48 8.75
N ALA A 13 -5.63 6.69 8.63
CA ALA A 13 -6.87 6.91 7.89
C ALA A 13 -6.72 6.55 6.41
N ILE A 14 -5.62 6.97 5.77
CA ILE A 14 -5.33 6.61 4.38
C ILE A 14 -5.13 5.10 4.25
N LEU A 15 -4.40 4.46 5.16
CA LEU A 15 -4.14 3.02 5.15
C LEU A 15 -5.45 2.21 5.20
N LEU A 16 -6.37 2.59 6.10
CA LEU A 16 -7.68 1.94 6.23
C LEU A 16 -8.53 2.14 4.98
N LEU A 17 -8.57 3.36 4.44
CA LEU A 17 -9.31 3.66 3.22
C LEU A 17 -8.75 2.90 2.01
N ALA A 18 -7.42 2.85 1.87
CA ALA A 18 -6.74 2.12 0.83
C ALA A 18 -7.03 0.62 0.95
N GLY A 19 -6.88 0.02 2.14
CA GLY A 19 -7.19 -1.40 2.37
C GLY A 19 -8.65 -1.75 2.08
N LEU A 20 -9.59 -0.88 2.44
CA LEU A 20 -11.00 -1.05 2.07
C LEU A 20 -11.22 -0.96 0.56
N ARG A 21 -10.52 -0.06 -0.13
CA ARG A 21 -10.57 0.07 -1.59
C ARG A 21 -9.94 -1.10 -2.34
N VAL A 22 -8.97 -1.80 -1.76
CA VAL A 22 -8.42 -3.05 -2.34
C VAL A 22 -9.53 -4.09 -2.51
N ILE A 23 -10.39 -4.26 -1.52
CA ILE A 23 -11.44 -5.30 -1.52
C ILE A 23 -12.69 -4.83 -2.30
N THR A 24 -13.00 -3.53 -2.24
CA THR A 24 -14.20 -2.97 -2.89
C THR A 24 -14.00 -2.60 -4.36
N ALA A 25 -12.75 -2.51 -4.84
CA ALA A 25 -12.46 -2.21 -6.23
C ALA A 25 -12.87 -3.37 -7.15
N ARG A 26 -13.70 -3.06 -8.14
CA ARG A 26 -14.14 -4.05 -9.14
C ARG A 26 -13.01 -4.45 -10.08
N ASN A 27 -12.18 -3.50 -10.50
CA ASN A 27 -11.08 -3.74 -11.42
C ASN A 27 -9.81 -4.18 -10.65
N PRO A 28 -9.14 -5.29 -10.99
CA PRO A 28 -8.01 -5.82 -10.22
C PRO A 28 -6.77 -4.92 -10.34
N VAL A 29 -6.61 -4.18 -11.44
CA VAL A 29 -5.56 -3.16 -11.57
C VAL A 29 -5.77 -2.04 -10.56
N HIS A 30 -7.02 -1.59 -10.38
CA HIS A 30 -7.33 -0.56 -9.39
C HIS A 30 -7.11 -1.11 -7.97
N ALA A 31 -7.55 -2.34 -7.69
CA ALA A 31 -7.29 -3.01 -6.42
C ALA A 31 -5.78 -3.08 -6.11
N ALA A 32 -4.96 -3.45 -7.10
CA ALA A 32 -3.50 -3.50 -6.98
C ALA A 32 -2.89 -2.12 -6.70
N LEU A 33 -3.36 -1.05 -7.36
CA LEU A 33 -2.90 0.31 -7.09
C LEU A 33 -3.26 0.78 -5.67
N TYR A 34 -4.44 0.45 -5.17
CA TYR A 34 -4.80 0.72 -3.77
C TYR A 34 -3.96 -0.09 -2.78
N LEU A 35 -3.54 -1.31 -3.16
CA LEU A 35 -2.65 -2.13 -2.33
C LEU A 35 -1.24 -1.53 -2.26
N VAL A 36 -0.73 -1.00 -3.38
CA VAL A 36 0.53 -0.22 -3.41
C VAL A 36 0.43 0.99 -2.47
N LEU A 37 -0.68 1.76 -2.56
CA LEU A 37 -0.92 2.89 -1.66
C LEU A 37 -0.89 2.44 -0.19
N ALA A 38 -1.59 1.35 0.15
CA ALA A 38 -1.64 0.79 1.49
C ALA A 38 -0.23 0.45 2.01
N PHE A 39 0.56 -0.31 1.26
CA PHE A 39 1.93 -0.67 1.66
C PHE A 39 2.85 0.55 1.79
N PHE A 40 2.71 1.54 0.92
CA PHE A 40 3.48 2.78 1.03
C PHE A 40 3.12 3.57 2.30
N THR A 41 1.83 3.72 2.62
CA THR A 41 1.41 4.34 3.89
C THR A 41 1.84 3.54 5.12
N ALA A 42 1.81 2.21 5.06
CA ALA A 42 2.30 1.36 6.15
C ALA A 42 3.81 1.53 6.39
N ALA A 43 4.60 1.67 5.31
CA ALA A 43 6.02 2.00 5.43
C ALA A 43 6.23 3.37 6.10
N GLY A 44 5.40 4.37 5.77
CA GLY A 44 5.40 5.67 6.47
C GLY A 44 5.11 5.55 7.96
N ILE A 45 4.16 4.70 8.36
CA ILE A 45 3.87 4.42 9.78
C ILE A 45 5.04 3.71 10.45
N TRP A 46 5.69 2.75 9.78
CA TRP A 46 6.87 2.09 10.31
C TRP A 46 8.06 3.03 10.50
N LEU A 47 8.24 4.03 9.61
CA LEU A 47 9.22 5.09 9.83
C LEU A 47 8.91 5.94 11.07
N LEU A 48 7.64 6.24 11.35
CA LEU A 48 7.25 6.94 12.58
C LEU A 48 7.51 6.11 13.85
N LEU A 49 7.61 4.79 13.72
CA LEU A 49 7.91 3.86 14.80
C LEU A 49 9.40 3.49 14.88
N GLU A 50 10.28 4.23 14.17
CA GLU A 50 11.73 3.98 14.11
C GLU A 50 12.10 2.60 13.53
N ALA A 51 11.18 1.97 12.79
CA ALA A 51 11.38 0.68 12.14
C ALA A 51 11.90 0.85 10.71
N GLU A 52 13.07 1.48 10.57
CA GLU A 52 13.64 1.93 9.29
C GLU A 52 13.85 0.79 8.29
N PHE A 53 14.51 -0.28 8.73
CA PHE A 53 14.82 -1.42 7.87
C PHE A 53 13.55 -2.09 7.32
N LEU A 54 12.54 -2.26 8.17
CA LEU A 54 11.26 -2.85 7.78
C LEU A 54 10.52 -1.95 6.79
N ALA A 55 10.50 -0.63 7.01
CA ALA A 55 9.85 0.32 6.13
C ALA A 55 10.46 0.29 4.71
N ILE A 56 11.79 0.33 4.62
CA ILE A 56 12.50 0.29 3.34
C ILE A 56 12.30 -1.07 2.66
N ALA A 57 12.40 -2.17 3.41
CA ALA A 57 12.18 -3.51 2.88
C ALA A 57 10.75 -3.69 2.35
N LEU A 58 9.73 -3.13 3.02
CA LEU A 58 8.34 -3.19 2.58
C LEU A 58 8.18 -2.50 1.21
N VAL A 59 8.74 -1.30 1.05
CA VAL A 59 8.66 -0.59 -0.23
C VAL A 59 9.45 -1.31 -1.31
N LEU A 60 10.70 -1.71 -1.03
CA LEU A 60 11.57 -2.30 -2.04
C LEU A 60 11.07 -3.68 -2.50
N VAL A 61 10.69 -4.55 -1.57
CA VAL A 61 10.30 -5.93 -1.88
C VAL A 61 8.83 -6.00 -2.30
N TYR A 62 7.91 -5.44 -1.50
CA TYR A 62 6.49 -5.59 -1.80
C TYR A 62 6.02 -4.62 -2.87
N VAL A 63 6.28 -3.31 -2.72
CA VAL A 63 5.85 -2.33 -3.73
C VAL A 63 6.70 -2.43 -5.00
N GLY A 64 8.02 -2.63 -4.87
CA GLY A 64 8.95 -2.68 -5.98
C GLY A 64 8.91 -3.99 -6.77
N ALA A 65 9.14 -5.13 -6.13
CA ALA A 65 9.22 -6.41 -6.85
C ALA A 65 7.86 -7.09 -6.98
N VAL A 66 7.19 -7.39 -5.86
CA VAL A 66 5.97 -8.23 -5.86
C VAL A 66 4.82 -7.54 -6.58
N MET A 67 4.52 -6.28 -6.28
CA MET A 67 3.38 -5.58 -6.88
C MET A 67 3.57 -5.28 -8.36
N VAL A 68 4.80 -5.01 -8.81
CA VAL A 68 5.09 -4.83 -10.23
C VAL A 68 4.85 -6.14 -11.00
N LEU A 69 5.32 -7.27 -10.47
CA LEU A 69 5.02 -8.59 -11.05
C LEU A 69 3.52 -8.89 -11.06
N PHE A 70 2.82 -8.56 -9.97
CA PHE A 70 1.37 -8.75 -9.88
C PHE A 70 0.62 -7.92 -10.94
N LEU A 71 1.00 -6.64 -11.13
CA LEU A 71 0.42 -5.78 -12.15
C LEU A 71 0.68 -6.32 -13.56
N PHE A 72 1.89 -6.79 -13.86
CA PHE A 72 2.19 -7.43 -15.14
C PHE A 72 1.30 -8.66 -15.39
N VAL A 73 1.14 -9.53 -14.40
CA VAL A 73 0.30 -10.73 -14.51
C VAL A 73 -1.17 -10.34 -14.73
N VAL A 74 -1.69 -9.41 -13.94
CA VAL A 74 -3.08 -8.94 -14.03
C VAL A 74 -3.38 -8.27 -15.37
N MET A 75 -2.40 -7.57 -15.95
CA MET A 75 -2.58 -6.92 -17.26
C MET A 75 -2.47 -7.88 -18.43
N MET A 76 -1.67 -8.95 -18.32
CA MET A 76 -1.56 -9.97 -19.37
C MET A 76 -2.73 -10.95 -19.36
N LEU A 77 -3.32 -11.20 -18.19
CA LEU A 77 -4.56 -11.94 -18.08
C LEU A 77 -5.70 -11.04 -18.58
N ASP A 78 -6.44 -11.51 -19.58
CA ASP A 78 -7.67 -10.84 -20.02
C ASP A 78 -8.76 -11.06 -18.96
N ILE A 79 -8.67 -10.30 -17.87
CA ILE A 79 -9.63 -10.34 -16.76
C ILE A 79 -10.82 -9.48 -17.17
N ASN A 80 -11.67 -10.06 -18.01
CA ASN A 80 -13.03 -9.56 -18.25
C ASN A 80 -13.86 -9.81 -16.98
N LEU A 81 -14.05 -8.76 -16.20
CA LEU A 81 -15.06 -8.71 -15.13
C LEU A 81 -16.43 -8.33 -15.69
#